data_AF-A0A971MF21-F1
#
_entry.id   AF-A0A971MF21-F1
#
_cell.length_a   1.000
_cell.length_b   1.000
_cell.length_c   1.000
_cell.angle_alpha   90.00
_cell.angle_beta   90.00
_cell.angle_gamma   90.00
#
_symmetry.space_group_name_H-M   'P 1'
#
loop_
_entity.id
_entity.type
_entity.pdbx_description
1 polymer ?
#
loop_
_entity_poly.entity_id
_entity_poly.type
_entity_poly.pdbx_seq_one_letter_code
_entity_poly.pdbx_strand_id
1 'polypeptide(L)'
;MSRVIFYKDGLNIFKEKWFLGAGGGAWNYLYRQYQSYNYASSQAHNYPLQLGIETGILGIFILFGLVILLIATYSKYYRQANNYPTMVQVKVSNPTIGLILSATVITSIAALFMHSVIDFDFSESSMLLLFWQLIALFNRELIDNLVITDLNFLNTKVNPKREKYTIKKKRKSTILIGIGISVVTLYFSSTFFLASSFAKLSFESLQNNDFDTAINKMEKAISLDRYNEKYVLGYNPVPNRPDIKVGLTDILFMKNEVYKRAQENGENISETELSLFQKQFSKVAFYIKNIERNAKNNLSLTSDLASYCFKTGDIDEGIKYLDSAINYFPFEPTLWHSKVDVYFQLMGTSFNNGDYEKANEYLLKGLNVINEAKDVNKKNMNPFVFSQNSVELLHKMKFLKDNWNNEEIHDVNEVIHYSMFDLDTNMDGIPDQWRISNTELLKTTINEEYLSIQASGRAYLYTRYPIKFKKGNTYRVEVQLQNPVEYISYHIPGVSPKVLPLTLEDGKYVAELVVENDPSENGNQLRIYIEDDFLIKNISVKELNTNNK
;
A
#
# COMPACT_ATOMS: atom_id res chain seq x y z
N MET A 1 18.28 8.72 -10.93
CA MET A 1 18.17 8.59 -9.46
C MET A 1 17.18 7.49 -9.06
N SER A 2 15.93 7.49 -9.55
CA SER A 2 14.87 6.55 -9.12
C SER A 2 15.18 5.05 -9.33
N ARG A 3 15.66 4.63 -10.50
CA ARG A 3 15.96 3.20 -10.79
C ARG A 3 17.02 2.58 -9.88
N VAL A 4 18.05 3.35 -9.51
CA VAL A 4 19.12 2.88 -8.61
C VAL A 4 18.58 2.56 -7.22
N ILE A 5 17.60 3.34 -6.76
CA ILE A 5 16.93 3.09 -5.48
C ILE A 5 16.12 1.80 -5.54
N PHE A 6 15.38 1.56 -6.63
CA PHE A 6 14.64 0.31 -6.81
C PHE A 6 15.57 -0.91 -6.82
N TYR A 7 16.76 -0.78 -7.42
CA TYR A 7 17.75 -1.86 -7.43
C TYR A 7 18.31 -2.11 -6.04
N LYS A 8 18.63 -1.05 -5.29
CA LYS A 8 19.10 -1.14 -3.90
C LYS A 8 18.05 -1.84 -3.02
N ASP A 9 16.81 -1.38 -3.10
CA ASP A 9 15.71 -1.90 -2.28
C ASP A 9 15.40 -3.35 -2.68
N GLY A 10 15.39 -3.67 -3.98
CA GLY A 10 15.22 -5.03 -4.48
C GLY A 10 16.36 -5.98 -4.10
N LEU A 11 17.61 -5.50 -4.06
CA LEU A 11 18.74 -6.31 -3.59
C LEU A 11 18.63 -6.62 -2.10
N ASN A 12 18.04 -5.73 -1.28
CA ASN A 12 17.78 -6.02 0.13
C ASN A 12 16.74 -7.14 0.27
N ILE A 13 15.67 -7.13 -0.53
CA ILE A 13 14.70 -8.24 -0.60
C ILE A 13 15.39 -9.55 -1.00
N PHE A 14 16.22 -9.51 -2.05
CA PHE A 14 16.95 -10.68 -2.53
C PHE A 14 17.87 -11.26 -1.45
N LYS A 15 18.61 -10.42 -0.69
CA LYS A 15 19.52 -10.89 0.37
C LYS A 15 18.79 -11.73 1.42
N GLU A 16 17.58 -11.35 1.82
CA GLU A 16 16.82 -12.10 2.81
C GLU A 16 16.26 -13.43 2.28
N LYS A 17 16.03 -13.53 0.96
CA LYS A 17 15.39 -14.67 0.30
C LYS A 17 16.24 -15.25 -0.84
N TRP A 18 17.57 -15.22 -0.67
CA TRP A 18 18.51 -15.43 -1.77
C TRP A 18 18.46 -16.83 -2.40
N PHE A 19 18.07 -17.87 -1.66
CA PHE A 19 18.16 -19.25 -2.14
C PHE A 19 17.01 -19.67 -3.05
N LEU A 20 15.76 -19.68 -2.55
CA LEU A 20 14.56 -20.06 -3.30
C LEU A 20 13.69 -18.87 -3.75
N GLY A 21 14.06 -17.65 -3.36
CA GLY A 21 13.22 -16.47 -3.57
C GLY A 21 12.02 -16.43 -2.63
N ALA A 22 11.14 -15.48 -2.91
CA ALA A 22 9.91 -15.22 -2.16
C ALA A 22 8.63 -15.65 -2.90
N GLY A 23 8.75 -16.29 -4.07
CA GLY A 23 7.63 -16.72 -4.91
C GLY A 23 7.27 -15.72 -6.02
N GLY A 24 6.44 -16.14 -6.97
CA GLY A 24 6.02 -15.30 -8.09
C GLY A 24 5.26 -14.06 -7.64
N GLY A 25 5.57 -12.89 -8.22
CA GLY A 25 4.96 -11.61 -7.83
C GLY A 25 5.46 -11.04 -6.50
N ALA A 26 6.50 -11.64 -5.90
CA ALA A 26 7.04 -11.22 -4.61
C ALA A 26 7.43 -9.74 -4.53
N TRP A 27 7.87 -9.14 -5.64
CA TRP A 27 8.15 -7.70 -5.68
C TRP A 27 6.96 -6.91 -5.17
N ASN A 28 5.77 -7.10 -5.74
CA ASN A 28 4.56 -6.34 -5.42
C ASN A 28 4.13 -6.46 -3.94
N TYR A 29 4.41 -7.60 -3.30
CA TYR A 29 4.10 -7.85 -1.89
C TYR A 29 5.14 -7.28 -0.93
N LEU A 30 6.42 -7.32 -1.30
CA LEU A 30 7.51 -7.05 -0.39
C LEU A 30 8.09 -5.65 -0.54
N TYR A 31 8.08 -5.06 -1.73
CA TYR A 31 8.88 -3.85 -1.99
C TYR A 31 8.58 -2.71 -1.03
N ARG A 32 7.30 -2.55 -0.63
CA ARG A 32 6.82 -1.52 0.31
C ARG A 32 7.52 -1.56 1.68
N GLN A 33 7.96 -2.74 2.12
CA GLN A 33 8.72 -2.92 3.36
C GLN A 33 10.16 -2.42 3.27
N TYR A 34 10.74 -2.44 2.06
CA TYR A 34 12.16 -2.19 1.83
C TYR A 34 12.40 -0.85 1.14
N GLN A 35 11.35 -0.08 0.84
CA GLN A 35 11.50 1.17 0.11
C GLN A 35 12.39 2.11 0.88
N SER A 36 13.17 2.90 0.15
CA SER A 36 13.90 4.03 0.73
C SER A 36 13.01 5.27 0.93
N TYR A 37 11.85 5.36 0.26
CA TYR A 37 10.80 6.38 0.45
C TYR A 37 9.48 5.92 -0.20
N ASN A 38 8.35 6.59 0.04
CA ASN A 38 7.06 6.19 -0.54
C ASN A 38 7.02 6.43 -2.06
N TYR A 39 7.43 5.42 -2.84
CA TYR A 39 7.24 5.35 -4.28
C TYR A 39 6.22 4.27 -4.65
N ALA A 40 5.64 4.34 -5.85
CA ALA A 40 4.81 3.25 -6.37
C ALA A 40 5.56 2.59 -7.53
N SER A 41 5.73 1.26 -7.48
CA SER A 41 6.27 0.49 -8.60
C SER A 41 5.67 -0.89 -8.64
N SER A 42 5.06 -1.25 -9.77
CA SER A 42 4.53 -2.60 -9.98
C SER A 42 5.64 -3.63 -10.24
N GLN A 43 6.82 -3.19 -10.68
CA GLN A 43 7.95 -4.07 -11.04
C GLN A 43 9.29 -3.52 -10.54
N ALA A 44 10.32 -4.37 -10.50
CA ALA A 44 11.66 -3.97 -10.09
C ALA A 44 12.40 -3.11 -11.15
N HIS A 45 11.88 -3.05 -12.40
CA HIS A 45 12.54 -2.46 -13.56
C HIS A 45 13.95 -3.06 -13.81
N ASN A 46 14.08 -4.37 -13.57
CA ASN A 46 15.27 -5.18 -13.82
C ASN A 46 14.85 -6.66 -13.74
N TYR A 47 14.72 -7.33 -14.88
CA TYR A 47 14.20 -8.70 -14.91
C TYR A 47 15.08 -9.71 -14.14
N PRO A 48 16.43 -9.71 -14.27
CA PRO A 48 17.26 -10.61 -13.47
C PRO A 48 17.08 -10.43 -11.96
N LEU A 49 16.97 -9.18 -11.48
CA LEU A 49 16.72 -8.88 -10.08
C LEU A 49 15.33 -9.37 -9.66
N GLN A 50 14.30 -9.10 -10.47
CA GLN A 50 12.95 -9.61 -10.23
C GLN A 50 12.92 -11.14 -10.17
N LEU A 51 13.54 -11.81 -11.13
CA LEU A 51 13.67 -13.27 -11.14
C LEU A 51 14.40 -13.77 -9.88
N GLY A 52 15.46 -13.09 -9.47
CA GLY A 52 16.18 -13.37 -8.22
C GLY A 52 15.30 -13.24 -6.98
N ILE A 53 14.49 -12.18 -6.90
CA ILE A 53 13.55 -11.97 -5.80
C ILE A 53 12.49 -13.07 -5.77
N GLU A 54 11.97 -13.47 -6.93
CA GLU A 54 10.87 -14.43 -7.03
C GLU A 54 11.32 -15.88 -6.86
N THR A 55 12.48 -16.24 -7.41
CA THR A 55 12.93 -17.65 -7.52
C THR A 55 14.31 -17.91 -6.92
N GLY A 56 14.94 -16.88 -6.37
CA GLY A 56 16.27 -16.96 -5.77
C GLY A 56 17.38 -17.11 -6.81
N ILE A 57 18.55 -17.51 -6.31
CA ILE A 57 19.72 -17.74 -7.14
C ILE A 57 19.50 -18.88 -8.14
N LEU A 58 18.60 -19.82 -7.84
CA LEU A 58 18.29 -20.94 -8.73
C LEU A 58 17.71 -20.46 -10.06
N GLY A 59 16.74 -19.54 -10.05
CA GLY A 59 16.19 -19.01 -11.31
C GLY A 59 17.21 -18.18 -12.08
N ILE A 60 18.06 -17.43 -11.37
CA ILE A 60 19.19 -16.71 -11.99
C ILE A 60 20.13 -17.70 -12.71
N PHE A 61 20.50 -18.82 -12.07
CA PHE A 61 21.34 -19.84 -12.70
C PHE A 61 20.67 -20.51 -13.91
N ILE A 62 19.36 -20.77 -13.84
CA ILE A 62 18.61 -21.31 -14.98
C ILE A 62 18.62 -20.33 -16.16
N LEU A 63 18.41 -19.03 -15.89
CA LEU A 63 18.44 -17.98 -16.90
C LEU A 63 19.84 -17.88 -17.54
N PHE A 64 20.90 -17.84 -16.73
CA PHE A 64 22.27 -17.84 -17.25
C PHE A 64 22.59 -19.11 -18.03
N GLY A 65 22.12 -20.27 -17.57
CA GLY A 65 22.25 -21.54 -18.28
C GLY A 65 21.59 -21.51 -19.67
N LEU A 66 20.39 -20.92 -19.78
CA LEU A 66 19.72 -20.71 -21.06
C LEU A 66 20.54 -19.81 -22.01
N VAL A 67 21.07 -18.69 -21.50
CA VAL A 67 21.89 -17.77 -22.30
C VAL A 67 23.17 -18.46 -22.79
N ILE A 68 23.88 -19.18 -21.91
CA ILE A 68 25.08 -19.94 -22.26
C ILE A 68 24.76 -21.00 -23.31
N LEU A 69 23.63 -21.72 -23.16
CA LEU A 69 23.19 -22.72 -24.12
C LEU A 69 22.92 -22.12 -25.51
N LEU A 70 22.25 -20.96 -25.57
CA LEU A 70 21.97 -20.26 -26.82
C LEU A 70 23.26 -19.80 -27.52
N ILE A 71 24.21 -19.21 -26.77
CA ILE A 71 25.50 -18.78 -27.31
C ILE A 71 26.30 -19.97 -27.85
N ALA A 72 26.35 -21.06 -27.09
CA ALA A 72 27.16 -22.21 -27.45
C ALA A 72 26.55 -23.03 -28.61
N THR A 73 25.21 -23.15 -28.67
CA THR A 73 24.52 -23.75 -29.83
C THR A 73 24.71 -22.92 -31.10
N TYR A 74 24.58 -21.59 -31.00
CA TYR A 74 24.86 -20.69 -32.12
C TYR A 74 26.33 -20.76 -32.56
N SER A 75 27.28 -20.78 -31.63
CA SER A 75 28.71 -20.88 -31.94
C SER A 75 29.05 -22.18 -32.69
N LYS A 76 28.45 -23.30 -32.28
CA LYS A 76 28.59 -24.57 -32.99
C LYS A 76 27.97 -24.52 -34.39
N TYR A 77 26.76 -23.98 -34.49
CA TYR A 77 26.07 -23.78 -35.77
C TYR A 77 26.89 -22.94 -36.75
N TYR A 78 27.44 -21.81 -36.28
CA TYR A 78 28.29 -20.92 -37.08
C TYR A 78 29.56 -21.63 -37.58
N ARG A 79 30.26 -22.36 -36.69
CA ARG A 79 31.45 -23.14 -37.06
C ARG A 79 31.14 -24.21 -38.10
N GLN A 80 30.01 -24.90 -37.97
CA GLN A 80 29.62 -25.96 -38.89
C GLN A 80 29.18 -25.40 -40.26
N ALA A 81 28.43 -24.30 -40.27
CA ALA A 81 28.04 -23.61 -41.49
C ALA A 81 29.25 -23.16 -42.33
N ASN A 82 30.35 -22.75 -41.67
CA ASN A 82 31.59 -22.35 -42.32
C ASN A 82 32.47 -23.53 -42.79
N ASN A 83 32.27 -24.74 -42.25
CA ASN A 83 33.14 -25.91 -42.49
C ASN A 83 32.60 -26.89 -43.56
N TYR A 84 31.45 -26.64 -44.19
CA TYR A 84 30.93 -27.52 -45.25
C TYR A 84 31.74 -27.37 -46.55
N PRO A 85 32.35 -28.45 -47.08
CA PRO A 85 32.93 -28.44 -48.42
C PRO A 85 31.82 -28.28 -49.46
N THR A 86 32.10 -27.48 -50.48
CA THR A 86 31.22 -26.99 -51.57
C THR A 86 30.57 -28.08 -52.46
N MET A 87 30.56 -29.36 -52.07
CA MET A 87 30.26 -30.51 -52.96
C MET A 87 29.04 -31.36 -52.63
N VAL A 88 28.15 -30.96 -51.72
CA VAL A 88 26.86 -31.65 -51.52
C VAL A 88 25.70 -30.66 -51.53
N GLN A 89 25.48 -30.02 -52.69
CA GLN A 89 24.21 -29.36 -52.98
C GLN A 89 23.16 -30.41 -53.34
N VAL A 90 22.55 -31.03 -52.33
CA VAL A 90 21.26 -31.71 -52.54
C VAL A 90 20.29 -31.22 -51.47
N LYS A 91 19.37 -30.34 -51.90
CA LYS A 91 18.10 -29.99 -51.23
C LYS A 91 18.16 -29.22 -49.90
N VAL A 92 19.02 -28.21 -49.77
CA VAL A 92 18.81 -27.17 -48.75
C VAL A 92 18.97 -25.79 -49.40
N SER A 93 17.99 -24.92 -49.16
CA SER A 93 17.98 -23.49 -49.51
C SER A 93 19.32 -22.82 -49.19
N ASN A 94 19.73 -21.83 -50.00
CA ASN A 94 20.99 -21.09 -49.89
C ASN A 94 21.51 -20.99 -48.44
N PRO A 95 22.64 -21.65 -48.09
CA PRO A 95 23.13 -21.73 -46.71
C PRO A 95 23.47 -20.35 -46.12
N THR A 96 23.78 -19.37 -46.97
CA THR A 96 23.96 -17.97 -46.61
C THR A 96 22.68 -17.31 -46.09
N ILE A 97 21.51 -17.65 -46.65
CA ILE A 97 20.21 -17.12 -46.20
C ILE A 97 19.85 -17.68 -44.83
N GLY A 98 20.06 -18.98 -44.59
CA GLY A 98 19.82 -19.61 -43.27
C GLY A 98 20.72 -19.02 -42.17
N LEU A 99 22.00 -18.75 -42.49
CA LEU A 99 22.93 -18.09 -41.59
C LEU A 99 22.51 -16.65 -41.24
N ILE A 100 22.06 -15.87 -42.23
CA ILE A 100 21.57 -14.50 -42.03
C ILE A 100 20.29 -14.50 -41.18
N LEU A 101 19.35 -15.40 -41.46
CA LEU A 101 18.10 -15.51 -40.71
C LEU A 101 18.35 -15.92 -39.25
N SER A 102 19.18 -16.93 -39.01
CA SER A 102 19.54 -17.35 -37.64
C SER A 102 20.31 -16.28 -36.88
N ALA A 103 21.23 -15.56 -37.53
CA ALA A 103 21.92 -14.41 -36.93
C ALA A 103 20.95 -13.29 -36.57
N THR A 104 19.94 -13.02 -37.42
CA THR A 104 18.90 -12.03 -37.16
C THR A 104 18.07 -12.43 -35.93
N VAL A 105 17.60 -13.69 -35.89
CA VAL A 105 16.82 -14.22 -34.77
C VAL A 105 17.61 -14.18 -33.46
N ILE A 106 18.87 -14.60 -33.46
CA ILE A 106 19.73 -14.54 -32.26
C ILE A 106 19.99 -13.10 -31.82
N THR A 107 20.17 -12.19 -32.76
CA THR A 107 20.32 -10.76 -32.45
C THR A 107 19.04 -10.20 -31.83
N SER A 108 17.86 -10.58 -32.32
CA SER A 108 16.58 -10.19 -31.72
C SER A 108 16.40 -10.76 -30.31
N ILE A 109 16.76 -12.03 -30.10
CA ILE A 109 16.75 -12.67 -28.76
C ILE A 109 17.69 -11.91 -27.81
N ALA A 110 18.91 -11.61 -28.25
CA ALA A 110 19.89 -10.87 -27.47
C ALA A 110 19.43 -9.45 -27.16
N ALA A 111 18.83 -8.74 -28.12
CA ALA A 111 18.30 -7.40 -27.93
C ALA A 111 17.17 -7.38 -26.90
N LEU A 112 16.20 -8.30 -27.00
CA LEU A 112 15.10 -8.43 -26.02
C LEU A 112 15.64 -8.75 -24.62
N PHE A 113 16.63 -9.64 -24.53
CA PHE A 113 17.24 -10.00 -23.25
C PHE A 113 18.04 -8.83 -22.65
N MET A 114 18.87 -8.14 -23.43
CA MET A 114 19.65 -7.00 -22.95
C MET A 114 18.74 -5.84 -22.52
N HIS A 115 17.63 -5.63 -23.23
CA HIS A 115 16.65 -4.62 -22.84
C HIS A 115 15.97 -4.99 -21.51
N SER A 116 15.60 -6.26 -21.31
CA SER A 116 14.99 -6.73 -20.05
C SER A 116 15.94 -6.75 -18.84
N VAL A 117 17.26 -6.64 -19.04
CA VAL A 117 18.19 -6.37 -17.93
C VAL A 117 17.97 -4.96 -17.36
N ILE A 118 17.56 -4.01 -18.21
CA ILE A 118 17.37 -2.60 -17.87
C ILE A 118 15.90 -2.30 -17.53
N ASP A 119 14.96 -3.02 -18.15
CA ASP A 119 13.52 -2.81 -17.98
C ASP A 119 12.77 -4.10 -17.64
N PHE A 120 11.45 -4.01 -17.42
CA PHE A 120 10.60 -5.13 -17.01
C PHE A 120 9.92 -5.87 -18.18
N ASP A 121 10.47 -5.82 -19.40
CA ASP A 121 9.77 -6.32 -20.61
C ASP A 121 9.22 -7.75 -20.46
N PHE A 122 9.95 -8.63 -19.77
CA PHE A 122 9.54 -10.01 -19.55
C PHE A 122 8.49 -10.22 -18.47
N SER A 123 8.06 -9.16 -17.76
CA SER A 123 6.82 -9.22 -16.97
C SER A 123 5.57 -9.09 -17.85
N GLU A 124 5.70 -8.58 -19.09
CA GLU A 124 4.61 -8.60 -20.07
C GLU A 124 4.52 -9.96 -20.76
N SER A 125 3.35 -10.59 -20.65
CA SER A 125 3.15 -11.95 -21.17
C SER A 125 3.37 -12.04 -22.68
N SER A 126 3.04 -10.98 -23.43
CA SER A 126 3.22 -10.91 -24.88
C SER A 126 4.70 -10.92 -25.27
N MET A 127 5.54 -10.14 -24.58
CA MET A 127 6.99 -10.07 -24.83
C MET A 127 7.70 -11.35 -24.44
N LEU A 128 7.31 -11.96 -23.32
CA LEU A 128 7.83 -13.27 -22.91
C LEU A 128 7.47 -14.36 -23.94
N LEU A 129 6.24 -14.36 -24.47
CA LEU A 129 5.82 -15.28 -25.53
C LEU A 129 6.60 -15.06 -26.82
N LEU A 130 6.83 -13.81 -27.23
CA LEU A 130 7.67 -13.48 -28.39
C LEU A 130 9.10 -14.01 -28.22
N PHE A 131 9.70 -13.84 -27.03
CA PHE A 131 11.02 -14.36 -26.72
C PHE A 131 11.08 -15.90 -26.89
N TRP A 132 10.09 -16.62 -26.35
CA TRP A 132 10.00 -18.08 -26.52
C TRP A 132 9.76 -18.52 -27.97
N GLN A 133 8.97 -17.76 -28.73
CA GLN A 133 8.75 -18.02 -30.17
C GLN A 133 10.04 -17.88 -30.97
N LEU A 134 10.83 -16.84 -30.72
CA LEU A 134 12.14 -16.66 -31.37
C LEU A 134 13.10 -17.80 -31.04
N ILE A 135 13.15 -18.25 -29.78
CA ILE A 135 13.94 -19.42 -29.37
C ILE A 135 13.45 -20.69 -30.09
N ALA A 136 12.13 -20.87 -30.23
CA ALA A 136 11.57 -22.02 -30.92
C ALA A 136 11.92 -22.03 -32.42
N LEU A 137 11.87 -20.86 -33.08
CA LEU A 137 12.30 -20.69 -34.47
C LEU A 137 13.79 -21.01 -34.63
N PHE A 138 14.64 -20.50 -33.74
CA PHE A 138 16.06 -20.83 -33.74
C PHE A 138 16.31 -22.33 -33.53
N ASN A 139 15.62 -22.94 -32.56
CA ASN A 139 15.72 -24.37 -32.31
C ASN A 139 15.27 -25.22 -33.51
N ARG A 140 14.26 -24.76 -34.25
CA ARG A 140 13.83 -25.43 -35.48
C ARG A 140 14.92 -25.40 -36.55
N GLU A 141 15.54 -24.25 -36.77
CA GLU A 141 16.66 -24.09 -37.70
C GLU A 141 17.87 -24.95 -37.30
N LEU A 142 18.16 -25.07 -36.00
CA LEU A 142 19.19 -25.96 -35.49
C LEU A 142 18.89 -27.43 -35.79
N ILE A 143 17.65 -27.89 -35.59
CA ILE A 143 17.26 -29.28 -35.84
C ILE A 143 17.35 -29.63 -37.33
N ASP A 144 16.98 -28.70 -38.21
CA ASP A 144 16.96 -28.95 -39.65
C ASP A 144 18.38 -28.96 -40.26
N ASN A 145 19.35 -28.24 -39.66
CA ASN A 145 20.71 -28.12 -40.20
C ASN A 145 21.81 -28.85 -39.41
N LEU A 146 21.61 -29.14 -38.12
CA LEU A 146 22.59 -29.85 -37.28
C LEU A 146 22.16 -31.31 -37.12
N VAL A 147 23.06 -32.25 -37.39
CA VAL A 147 22.84 -33.64 -36.99
C VAL A 147 22.90 -33.70 -35.47
N ILE A 148 21.92 -34.32 -34.81
CA ILE A 148 21.80 -34.39 -33.32
C ILE A 148 23.11 -34.83 -32.64
N THR A 149 23.96 -35.61 -33.32
CA THR A 149 25.30 -35.99 -32.85
C THR A 149 26.28 -34.82 -32.65
N ASP A 150 26.14 -33.71 -33.40
CA ASP A 150 27.01 -32.52 -33.32
C ASP A 150 26.61 -31.58 -32.16
N LEU A 151 25.35 -31.72 -31.69
CA LEU A 151 24.79 -30.99 -30.56
C LEU A 151 25.22 -31.56 -29.19
N ASN A 152 25.97 -32.65 -29.13
CA ASN A 152 26.51 -33.19 -27.88
C ASN A 152 27.38 -32.14 -27.17
N PHE A 153 26.87 -31.58 -26.07
CA PHE A 153 27.58 -30.64 -25.19
C PHE A 153 28.56 -31.32 -24.24
N LEU A 154 28.27 -32.57 -23.91
CA LEU A 154 29.13 -33.46 -23.13
C LEU A 154 29.72 -34.48 -24.11
N ASN A 155 31.01 -34.77 -23.96
CA ASN A 155 31.79 -35.64 -24.84
C ASN A 155 31.41 -37.13 -24.65
N THR A 156 30.13 -37.45 -24.76
CA THR A 156 29.62 -38.82 -24.71
C THR A 156 29.77 -39.41 -26.12
N LYS A 157 30.59 -40.46 -26.24
CA LYS A 157 30.73 -41.25 -27.46
C LYS A 157 29.39 -41.93 -27.75
N VAL A 158 28.51 -41.27 -28.49
CA VAL A 158 27.29 -41.88 -29.02
C VAL A 158 27.63 -42.48 -30.39
N ASN A 159 27.59 -43.81 -30.46
CA ASN A 159 27.90 -44.59 -31.65
C ASN A 159 26.89 -44.27 -32.77
N PRO A 160 27.30 -43.94 -34.01
CA PRO A 160 26.39 -43.52 -35.06
C PRO A 160 25.83 -44.75 -35.79
N LYS A 161 25.05 -45.58 -35.09
CA LYS A 161 24.12 -46.45 -35.81
C LYS A 161 22.88 -45.61 -36.08
N ARG A 162 22.56 -45.40 -37.36
CA ARG A 162 21.21 -45.02 -37.81
C ARG A 162 20.24 -46.12 -37.38
N GLU A 163 19.94 -46.21 -36.09
CA GLU A 163 18.63 -46.71 -35.71
C GLU A 163 17.67 -45.67 -36.26
N LYS A 164 16.80 -46.11 -37.19
CA LYS A 164 15.53 -45.41 -37.43
C LYS A 164 15.01 -45.04 -36.05
N TYR A 165 15.12 -43.77 -35.67
CA TYR A 165 14.64 -43.28 -34.39
C TYR A 165 13.27 -43.92 -34.19
N THR A 166 13.13 -44.74 -33.15
CA THR A 166 11.87 -45.38 -32.81
C THR A 166 10.93 -44.29 -32.29
N ILE A 167 10.42 -43.48 -33.24
CA ILE A 167 9.62 -42.26 -33.07
C ILE A 167 8.34 -42.52 -32.26
N LYS A 168 7.91 -43.78 -32.10
CA LYS A 168 6.61 -44.12 -31.52
C LYS A 168 6.54 -44.10 -29.99
N LYS A 169 7.62 -44.36 -29.22
CA LYS A 169 7.50 -44.54 -27.75
C LYS A 169 7.84 -43.28 -26.95
N LYS A 170 8.93 -42.58 -27.30
CA LYS A 170 9.39 -41.36 -26.59
C LYS A 170 8.49 -40.13 -26.85
N ARG A 171 7.96 -39.99 -28.07
CA ARG A 171 7.06 -38.88 -28.48
C ARG A 171 5.65 -38.98 -27.84
N LYS A 172 5.17 -40.21 -27.57
CA LYS A 172 3.89 -40.41 -26.85
C LYS A 172 3.97 -39.92 -25.40
N SER A 173 5.08 -40.17 -24.70
CA SER A 173 5.26 -39.72 -23.32
C SER A 173 5.31 -38.20 -23.20
N THR A 174 6.03 -37.50 -24.09
CA THR A 174 6.08 -36.03 -24.08
C THR A 174 4.72 -35.41 -24.42
N ILE A 175 3.95 -36.00 -25.34
CA ILE A 175 2.58 -35.55 -25.66
C ILE A 175 1.66 -35.78 -24.46
N LEU A 176 1.74 -36.93 -23.79
CA LEU A 176 0.94 -37.22 -22.59
C LEU A 176 1.25 -36.26 -21.44
N ILE A 177 2.53 -35.91 -21.24
CA ILE A 177 2.94 -34.90 -20.23
C ILE A 177 2.35 -33.53 -20.60
N GLY A 178 2.47 -33.12 -21.87
CA GLY A 178 1.89 -31.85 -22.34
C GLY A 178 0.38 -31.79 -22.16
N ILE A 179 -0.35 -32.86 -22.52
CA ILE A 179 -1.80 -32.97 -22.28
C ILE A 179 -2.09 -32.88 -20.77
N GLY A 180 -1.33 -33.59 -19.94
CA GLY A 180 -1.48 -33.54 -18.48
C GLY A 180 -1.34 -32.12 -17.92
N ILE A 181 -0.29 -31.38 -18.32
CA ILE A 181 -0.08 -29.99 -17.91
C ILE A 181 -1.25 -29.12 -18.38
N SER A 182 -1.66 -29.23 -19.65
CA SER A 182 -2.77 -28.44 -20.17
C SER A 182 -4.09 -28.72 -19.45
N VAL A 183 -4.38 -29.98 -19.11
CA VAL A 183 -5.58 -30.36 -18.34
C VAL A 183 -5.53 -29.75 -16.94
N VAL A 184 -4.39 -29.80 -16.26
CA VAL A 184 -4.21 -29.18 -14.93
C VAL A 184 -4.39 -27.67 -15.01
N THR A 185 -3.77 -27.00 -15.99
CA THR A 185 -3.92 -25.55 -16.17
C THR A 185 -5.37 -25.17 -16.47
N LEU A 186 -6.04 -25.88 -17.38
CA LEU A 186 -7.45 -25.65 -17.70
C LEU A 186 -8.36 -25.88 -16.50
N TYR A 187 -8.07 -26.90 -15.68
CA TYR A 187 -8.81 -27.15 -14.45
C TYR A 187 -8.74 -25.94 -13.52
N PHE A 188 -7.53 -25.47 -13.18
CA PHE A 188 -7.37 -24.32 -12.28
C PHE A 188 -7.95 -23.02 -12.85
N SER A 189 -7.72 -22.73 -14.14
CA SER A 189 -8.31 -21.57 -14.79
C SER A 189 -9.84 -21.62 -14.78
N SER A 190 -10.42 -22.80 -15.00
CA SER A 190 -11.87 -23.00 -14.98
C SER A 190 -12.44 -22.87 -13.56
N THR A 191 -11.78 -23.42 -12.54
CA THR A 191 -12.22 -23.28 -11.14
C THR A 191 -12.19 -21.83 -10.68
N PHE A 192 -11.13 -21.07 -11.01
CA PHE A 192 -11.05 -19.65 -10.67
C PHE A 192 -12.09 -18.80 -11.41
N PHE A 193 -12.33 -19.09 -12.69
CA PHE A 193 -13.39 -18.43 -13.45
C PHE A 193 -14.77 -18.69 -12.85
N LEU A 194 -15.08 -19.95 -12.51
CA LEU A 194 -16.33 -20.32 -11.86
C LEU A 194 -16.48 -19.68 -10.48
N ALA A 195 -15.41 -19.69 -9.66
CA ALA A 195 -15.40 -19.03 -8.37
C ALA A 195 -15.72 -17.52 -8.49
N SER A 196 -15.05 -16.83 -9.41
CA SER A 196 -15.32 -15.41 -9.70
C SER A 196 -16.75 -15.19 -10.18
N SER A 197 -17.31 -16.10 -10.99
CA SER A 197 -18.70 -16.03 -11.43
C SER A 197 -19.68 -16.19 -10.26
N PHE A 198 -19.40 -17.10 -9.31
CA PHE A 198 -20.23 -17.28 -8.12
C PHE A 198 -20.15 -16.07 -7.17
N ALA A 199 -18.97 -15.47 -7.00
CA ALA A 199 -18.81 -14.23 -6.23
C ALA A 199 -19.62 -13.07 -6.84
N LYS A 200 -19.62 -12.94 -8.17
CA LYS A 200 -20.46 -11.96 -8.88
C LYS A 200 -21.95 -12.20 -8.64
N LEU A 201 -22.41 -13.44 -8.80
CA LEU A 201 -23.81 -13.80 -8.54
C LEU A 201 -24.21 -13.56 -7.07
N SER A 202 -23.29 -13.79 -6.13
CA SER A 202 -23.51 -13.46 -4.72
C SER A 202 -23.78 -11.98 -4.51
N PHE A 203 -22.98 -11.11 -5.15
CA PHE A 203 -23.16 -9.67 -5.08
C PHE A 203 -24.47 -9.21 -5.74
N GLU A 204 -24.86 -9.78 -6.87
CA GLU A 204 -26.16 -9.50 -7.51
C GLU A 204 -27.34 -9.92 -6.63
N SER A 205 -27.27 -11.08 -5.97
CA SER A 205 -28.28 -11.51 -4.98
C SER A 205 -28.35 -10.55 -3.77
N LEU A 206 -27.19 -10.08 -3.29
CA LEU A 206 -27.14 -9.12 -2.20
C LEU A 206 -27.81 -7.79 -2.57
N GLN A 207 -27.59 -7.28 -3.80
CA GLN A 207 -28.26 -6.07 -4.28
C GLN A 207 -29.79 -6.19 -4.30
N ASN A 208 -30.30 -7.42 -4.50
CA ASN A 208 -31.72 -7.73 -4.45
C ASN A 208 -32.22 -8.05 -3.03
N ASN A 209 -31.42 -7.79 -1.98
CA ASN A 209 -31.68 -8.12 -0.57
C ASN A 209 -31.88 -9.63 -0.29
N ASP A 210 -31.42 -10.51 -1.19
CA ASP A 210 -31.45 -11.96 -0.98
C ASP A 210 -30.15 -12.44 -0.32
N PHE A 211 -30.11 -12.32 1.01
CA PHE A 211 -28.94 -12.66 1.81
C PHE A 211 -28.61 -14.16 1.79
N ASP A 212 -29.61 -15.04 1.79
CA ASP A 212 -29.37 -16.48 1.87
C ASP A 212 -28.80 -17.03 0.57
N THR A 213 -29.31 -16.57 -0.58
CA THR A 213 -28.68 -16.90 -1.86
C THR A 213 -27.28 -16.28 -1.95
N ALA A 214 -27.10 -15.03 -1.52
CA ALA A 214 -25.80 -14.39 -1.52
C ALA A 214 -24.76 -15.18 -0.72
N ILE A 215 -25.09 -15.59 0.52
CA ILE A 215 -24.21 -16.40 1.38
C ILE A 215 -23.88 -17.74 0.71
N ASN A 216 -24.89 -18.46 0.21
CA ASN A 216 -24.69 -19.76 -0.43
C ASN A 216 -23.81 -19.67 -1.69
N LYS A 217 -23.95 -18.61 -2.48
CA LYS A 217 -23.11 -18.37 -3.67
C LYS A 217 -21.68 -18.00 -3.28
N MET A 218 -21.49 -17.21 -2.22
CA MET A 218 -20.16 -16.86 -1.72
C MET A 218 -19.45 -18.08 -1.12
N GLU A 219 -20.14 -18.92 -0.36
CA GLU A 219 -19.57 -20.19 0.13
C GLU A 219 -19.12 -21.11 -1.02
N LYS A 220 -19.87 -21.13 -2.14
CA LYS A 220 -19.45 -21.85 -3.35
C LYS A 220 -18.21 -21.23 -3.98
N ALA A 221 -18.09 -19.90 -4.03
CA ALA A 221 -16.89 -19.23 -4.51
C ALA A 221 -15.67 -19.60 -3.65
N ILE A 222 -15.79 -19.54 -2.32
CA ILE A 222 -14.73 -19.92 -1.37
C ILE A 222 -14.32 -21.38 -1.53
N SER A 223 -15.26 -22.30 -1.75
CA SER A 223 -14.94 -23.72 -1.91
C SER A 223 -14.22 -24.04 -3.24
N LEU A 224 -14.50 -23.29 -4.31
CA LEU A 224 -13.84 -23.43 -5.62
C LEU A 224 -12.47 -22.74 -5.67
N ASP A 225 -12.31 -21.65 -4.92
CA ASP A 225 -11.06 -20.88 -4.83
C ASP A 225 -10.76 -20.50 -3.38
N ARG A 226 -10.22 -21.47 -2.65
CA ARG A 226 -9.84 -21.35 -1.24
C ARG A 226 -8.65 -20.42 -0.98
N TYR A 227 -7.98 -19.95 -2.04
CA TYR A 227 -6.76 -19.13 -1.94
C TYR A 227 -7.08 -17.65 -1.96
N ASN A 228 -8.30 -17.27 -2.36
CA ASN A 228 -8.70 -15.88 -2.46
C ASN A 228 -9.32 -15.40 -1.15
N GLU A 229 -8.51 -14.70 -0.35
CA GLU A 229 -8.91 -14.12 0.93
C GLU A 229 -10.08 -13.13 0.81
N LYS A 230 -10.25 -12.49 -0.35
CA LYS A 230 -11.28 -11.46 -0.57
C LYS A 230 -12.69 -12.05 -0.59
N TYR A 231 -12.86 -13.33 -0.93
CA TYR A 231 -14.17 -13.97 -0.80
C TYR A 231 -14.59 -14.17 0.65
N VAL A 232 -13.62 -14.24 1.58
CA VAL A 232 -13.88 -14.36 3.01
C VAL A 232 -14.10 -12.98 3.62
N LEU A 233 -13.09 -12.10 3.55
CA LEU A 233 -13.03 -10.82 4.26
C LEU A 233 -13.67 -9.64 3.53
N GLY A 234 -13.80 -9.74 2.20
CA GLY A 234 -14.31 -8.66 1.35
C GLY A 234 -13.24 -7.69 0.88
N TYR A 235 -13.69 -6.58 0.31
CA TYR A 235 -12.82 -5.61 -0.36
C TYR A 235 -13.10 -4.16 0.10
N ASN A 236 -12.05 -3.42 0.46
CA ASN A 236 -12.06 -1.96 0.68
C ASN A 236 -11.23 -1.28 -0.45
N PRO A 237 -11.77 -0.29 -1.20
CA PRO A 237 -12.06 -0.25 -2.67
C PRO A 237 -10.92 -0.47 -3.70
N VAL A 238 -11.13 -1.32 -4.75
CA VAL A 238 -10.22 -1.46 -5.92
C VAL A 238 -10.76 -0.57 -7.03
N PRO A 239 -9.92 0.23 -7.69
CA PRO A 239 -10.34 0.98 -8.88
C PRO A 239 -10.75 0.12 -10.10
N ASN A 240 -10.27 -1.12 -10.22
CA ASN A 240 -10.31 -1.86 -11.50
C ASN A 240 -11.29 -3.06 -11.57
N ARG A 241 -12.01 -3.40 -10.50
CA ARG A 241 -13.01 -4.51 -10.46
C ARG A 241 -14.24 -4.14 -9.60
N PRO A 242 -15.16 -3.30 -10.09
CA PRO A 242 -16.32 -2.83 -9.34
C PRO A 242 -17.37 -3.92 -9.07
N ASP A 243 -17.22 -5.12 -9.62
CA ASP A 243 -18.15 -6.24 -9.54
C ASP A 243 -18.03 -7.07 -8.26
N ILE A 244 -16.92 -6.98 -7.52
CA ILE A 244 -16.69 -7.71 -6.27
C ILE A 244 -16.45 -6.68 -5.15
N LYS A 245 -17.48 -6.38 -4.36
CA LYS A 245 -17.43 -5.36 -3.31
C LYS A 245 -17.53 -5.87 -1.88
N VAL A 246 -17.86 -7.15 -1.69
CA VAL A 246 -18.28 -7.70 -0.38
C VAL A 246 -17.77 -9.13 -0.21
N GLY A 247 -17.28 -9.46 0.98
CA GLY A 247 -16.91 -10.81 1.37
C GLY A 247 -18.03 -11.51 2.14
N LEU A 248 -17.82 -12.79 2.46
CA LEU A 248 -18.76 -13.53 3.31
C LEU A 248 -18.93 -12.86 4.69
N THR A 249 -17.86 -12.33 5.28
CA THR A 249 -17.90 -11.56 6.54
C THR A 249 -18.82 -10.34 6.43
N ASP A 250 -18.65 -9.52 5.39
CA ASP A 250 -19.45 -8.32 5.19
C ASP A 250 -20.93 -8.67 5.00
N ILE A 251 -21.22 -9.70 4.21
CA ILE A 251 -22.61 -10.17 3.99
C ILE A 251 -23.24 -10.58 5.33
N LEU A 252 -22.51 -11.31 6.18
CA LEU A 252 -23.03 -11.71 7.50
C LEU A 252 -23.17 -10.52 8.46
N PHE A 253 -22.26 -9.55 8.45
CA PHE A 253 -22.42 -8.33 9.25
C PHE A 253 -23.63 -7.51 8.80
N MET A 254 -23.84 -7.35 7.50
CA MET A 254 -25.04 -6.68 6.98
C MET A 254 -26.33 -7.43 7.37
N LYS A 255 -26.32 -8.76 7.30
CA LYS A 255 -27.44 -9.59 7.77
C LYS A 255 -27.67 -9.43 9.29
N ASN A 256 -26.59 -9.31 10.08
CA ASN A 256 -26.68 -9.06 11.53
C ASN A 256 -27.37 -7.73 11.83
N GLU A 257 -27.05 -6.67 11.10
CA GLU A 257 -27.69 -5.35 11.27
C GLU A 257 -29.18 -5.36 10.87
N VAL A 258 -29.57 -6.21 9.91
CA VAL A 258 -30.99 -6.43 9.59
C VAL A 258 -31.68 -7.14 10.77
N TYR A 259 -31.08 -8.19 11.31
CA TYR A 259 -31.63 -8.91 12.47
C TYR A 259 -31.73 -8.03 13.72
N LYS A 260 -30.72 -7.21 13.99
CA LYS A 260 -30.74 -6.28 15.12
C LYS A 260 -31.89 -5.28 15.01
N ARG A 261 -32.08 -4.68 13.82
CA ARG A 261 -33.21 -3.76 13.57
C ARG A 261 -34.56 -4.45 13.67
N ALA A 262 -34.69 -5.69 13.20
CA ALA A 262 -35.92 -6.47 13.34
C ALA A 262 -36.25 -6.73 14.82
N GLN A 263 -35.25 -7.10 15.63
CA GLN A 263 -35.40 -7.28 17.08
C GLN A 263 -35.79 -5.98 17.79
N GLU A 264 -35.15 -4.86 17.43
CA GLU A 264 -35.48 -3.52 17.96
C GLU A 264 -36.92 -3.10 17.62
N ASN A 265 -37.43 -3.52 16.46
CA ASN A 265 -38.81 -3.30 16.03
C ASN A 265 -39.82 -4.30 16.64
N GLY A 266 -39.37 -5.24 17.48
CA GLY A 266 -40.23 -6.25 18.12
C GLY A 266 -40.61 -7.42 17.21
N GLU A 267 -39.95 -7.59 16.06
CA GLU A 267 -40.14 -8.75 15.18
C GLU A 267 -39.44 -9.98 15.78
N ASN A 268 -40.10 -11.14 15.70
CA ASN A 268 -39.55 -12.39 16.22
C ASN A 268 -38.82 -13.15 15.10
N ILE A 269 -37.50 -13.27 15.21
CA ILE A 269 -36.66 -14.08 14.32
C ILE A 269 -36.71 -15.53 14.82
N SER A 270 -36.93 -16.49 13.93
CA SER A 270 -37.05 -17.89 14.35
C SER A 270 -35.73 -18.42 14.95
N GLU A 271 -35.83 -19.27 15.98
CA GLU A 271 -34.64 -19.92 16.58
C GLU A 271 -33.84 -20.72 15.54
N THR A 272 -34.51 -21.28 14.55
CA THR A 272 -33.88 -22.00 13.43
C THR A 272 -33.01 -21.08 12.56
N GLU A 273 -33.46 -19.85 12.30
CA GLU A 273 -32.68 -18.87 11.53
C GLU A 273 -31.48 -18.36 12.34
N LEU A 274 -31.67 -18.08 13.63
CA LEU A 274 -30.58 -17.70 14.53
C LEU A 274 -29.52 -18.81 14.63
N SER A 275 -29.93 -20.07 14.74
CA SER A 275 -29.02 -21.22 14.77
C SER A 275 -28.24 -21.37 13.46
N LEU A 276 -28.91 -21.23 12.30
CA LEU A 276 -28.25 -21.25 11.00
C LEU A 276 -27.24 -20.09 10.88
N PHE A 277 -27.60 -18.91 11.36
CA PHE A 277 -26.76 -17.73 11.32
C PHE A 277 -25.51 -17.86 12.19
N GLN A 278 -25.64 -18.39 13.41
CA GLN A 278 -24.50 -18.72 14.27
C GLN A 278 -23.56 -19.74 13.61
N LYS A 279 -24.12 -20.74 12.91
CA LYS A 279 -23.33 -21.71 12.14
C LYS A 279 -22.57 -21.05 10.99
N GLN A 280 -23.16 -20.07 10.31
CA GLN A 280 -22.51 -19.30 9.24
C GLN A 280 -21.32 -18.49 9.79
N PHE A 281 -21.47 -17.81 10.93
CA PHE A 281 -20.35 -17.13 11.59
C PHE A 281 -19.24 -18.08 12.06
N SER A 282 -19.61 -19.27 12.56
CA SER A 282 -18.64 -20.29 12.94
C SER A 282 -17.79 -20.77 11.75
N LYS A 283 -18.40 -20.91 10.57
CA LYS A 283 -17.66 -21.21 9.33
C LYS A 283 -16.70 -20.07 8.95
N VAL A 284 -17.14 -18.82 9.09
CA VAL A 284 -16.29 -17.65 8.83
C VAL A 284 -15.08 -17.65 9.74
N ALA A 285 -15.24 -17.85 11.05
CA ALA A 285 -14.13 -17.95 11.98
C ALA A 285 -13.10 -19.03 11.57
N PHE A 286 -13.59 -20.18 11.07
CA PHE A 286 -12.72 -21.22 10.51
C PHE A 286 -11.97 -20.75 9.23
N TYR A 287 -12.66 -20.04 8.33
CA TYR A 287 -12.01 -19.50 7.13
C TYR A 287 -10.97 -18.42 7.45
N ILE A 288 -11.27 -17.52 8.40
CA ILE A 288 -10.34 -16.50 8.89
C ILE A 288 -9.06 -17.16 9.39
N LYS A 289 -9.16 -18.13 10.30
CA LYS A 289 -7.99 -18.87 10.81
C LYS A 289 -7.13 -19.52 9.71
N ASN A 290 -7.75 -19.94 8.61
CA ASN A 290 -7.03 -20.52 7.47
C ASN A 290 -6.30 -19.50 6.61
N ILE A 291 -6.76 -18.25 6.55
CA ILE A 291 -6.13 -17.18 5.77
C ILE A 291 -5.15 -16.37 6.61
N GLU A 292 -5.27 -16.31 7.93
CA GLU A 292 -4.33 -15.61 8.83
C GLU A 292 -2.87 -16.02 8.62
N ARG A 293 -2.62 -17.30 8.35
CA ARG A 293 -1.26 -17.80 8.02
C ARG A 293 -0.64 -17.14 6.78
N ASN A 294 -1.47 -16.58 5.90
CA ASN A 294 -1.06 -15.88 4.68
C ASN A 294 -0.91 -14.36 4.90
N ALA A 295 -1.24 -13.83 6.09
CA ALA A 295 -1.15 -12.40 6.39
C ALA A 295 0.30 -11.91 6.42
N LYS A 296 1.25 -12.81 6.71
CA LYS A 296 2.67 -12.46 6.72
C LYS A 296 3.08 -11.88 5.38
N ASN A 297 3.60 -10.65 5.41
CA ASN A 297 4.01 -9.87 4.24
C ASN A 297 2.89 -9.59 3.22
N ASN A 298 1.62 -9.76 3.59
CA ASN A 298 0.46 -9.38 2.77
C ASN A 298 -0.20 -8.16 3.40
N LEU A 299 0.19 -6.97 2.93
CA LEU A 299 -0.35 -5.69 3.38
C LEU A 299 -1.89 -5.68 3.32
N SER A 300 -2.47 -6.08 2.18
CA SER A 300 -3.91 -5.98 1.99
C SER A 300 -4.68 -6.87 2.96
N LEU A 301 -4.30 -8.15 3.07
CA LEU A 301 -4.94 -9.08 3.99
C LEU A 301 -4.77 -8.64 5.45
N THR A 302 -3.60 -8.09 5.80
CA THR A 302 -3.33 -7.61 7.16
C THR A 302 -4.24 -6.43 7.52
N SER A 303 -4.44 -5.47 6.60
CA SER A 303 -5.38 -4.38 6.81
C SER A 303 -6.83 -4.87 6.92
N ASP A 304 -7.22 -5.86 6.11
CA ASP A 304 -8.58 -6.44 6.17
C ASP A 304 -8.81 -7.20 7.49
N LEU A 305 -7.81 -7.93 7.98
CA LEU A 305 -7.86 -8.61 9.28
C LEU A 305 -7.96 -7.62 10.43
N ALA A 306 -7.20 -6.50 10.39
CA ALA A 306 -7.32 -5.44 11.39
C ALA A 306 -8.76 -4.89 11.43
N SER A 307 -9.35 -4.59 10.26
CA SER A 307 -10.74 -4.12 10.17
C SER A 307 -11.74 -5.15 10.69
N TYR A 308 -11.54 -6.44 10.37
CA TYR A 308 -12.36 -7.53 10.89
C TYR A 308 -12.31 -7.61 12.42
N CYS A 309 -11.11 -7.61 13.00
CA CYS A 309 -10.90 -7.63 14.44
C CYS A 309 -11.57 -6.45 15.15
N PHE A 310 -11.46 -5.23 14.60
CA PHE A 310 -12.16 -4.06 15.15
C PHE A 310 -13.69 -4.21 15.07
N LYS A 311 -14.24 -4.72 13.97
CA LYS A 311 -15.68 -4.99 13.82
C LYS A 311 -16.19 -6.07 14.80
N THR A 312 -15.36 -7.06 15.13
CA THR A 312 -15.73 -8.13 16.08
C THR A 312 -15.42 -7.81 17.54
N GLY A 313 -14.79 -6.66 17.82
CA GLY A 313 -14.40 -6.24 19.17
C GLY A 313 -13.09 -6.84 19.68
N ASP A 314 -12.32 -7.53 18.85
CA ASP A 314 -10.98 -8.05 19.18
C ASP A 314 -9.93 -6.96 18.98
N ILE A 315 -9.93 -5.98 19.89
CA ILE A 315 -9.17 -4.74 19.75
C ILE A 315 -7.66 -4.99 19.71
N ASP A 316 -7.15 -5.89 20.56
CA ASP A 316 -5.72 -6.13 20.71
C ASP A 316 -5.11 -6.77 19.46
N GLU A 317 -5.76 -7.80 18.90
CA GLU A 317 -5.32 -8.37 17.61
C GLU A 317 -5.54 -7.38 16.46
N GLY A 318 -6.60 -6.55 16.50
CA GLY A 318 -6.82 -5.48 15.53
C GLY A 318 -5.65 -4.49 15.46
N ILE A 319 -5.16 -4.03 16.62
CA ILE A 319 -3.99 -3.15 16.70
C ILE A 319 -2.72 -3.86 16.20
N LYS A 320 -2.52 -5.13 16.57
CA LYS A 320 -1.36 -5.92 16.13
C LYS A 320 -1.32 -6.13 14.61
N TYR A 321 -2.46 -6.37 13.98
CA TYR A 321 -2.55 -6.40 12.52
C TYR A 321 -2.31 -5.01 11.92
N LEU A 322 -2.87 -3.94 12.48
CA LEU A 322 -2.61 -2.59 12.01
C LEU A 322 -1.12 -2.20 12.07
N ASP A 323 -0.44 -2.53 13.16
CA ASP A 323 1.01 -2.33 13.31
C ASP A 323 1.80 -3.16 12.29
N SER A 324 1.36 -4.38 12.01
CA SER A 324 1.94 -5.20 10.95
C SER A 324 1.75 -4.57 9.57
N ALA A 325 0.58 -3.99 9.30
CA ALA A 325 0.32 -3.27 8.05
C ALA A 325 1.21 -2.03 7.91
N ILE A 326 1.40 -1.25 8.99
CA ILE A 326 2.34 -0.12 9.02
C ILE A 326 3.76 -0.62 8.77
N ASN A 327 4.19 -1.70 9.41
CA ASN A 327 5.51 -2.29 9.13
C ASN A 327 5.66 -2.76 7.67
N TYR A 328 4.56 -3.17 7.03
CA TYR A 328 4.56 -3.56 5.62
C TYR A 328 4.58 -2.39 4.65
N PHE A 329 4.09 -1.22 5.05
CA PHE A 329 4.13 0.00 4.24
C PHE A 329 4.33 1.25 5.11
N PRO A 330 5.54 1.42 5.68
CA PRO A 330 5.78 2.35 6.79
C PRO A 330 5.71 3.82 6.39
N PHE A 331 5.84 4.13 5.10
CA PHE A 331 5.83 5.52 4.60
C PHE A 331 4.48 5.95 4.04
N GLU A 332 3.41 5.20 4.33
CA GLU A 332 2.05 5.48 3.87
C GLU A 332 1.23 6.24 4.93
N PRO A 333 0.97 7.55 4.75
CA PRO A 333 0.31 8.36 5.77
C PRO A 333 -1.10 7.88 6.13
N THR A 334 -1.79 7.18 5.22
CA THR A 334 -3.15 6.68 5.47
C THR A 334 -3.20 5.58 6.52
N LEU A 335 -2.15 4.74 6.63
CA LEU A 335 -2.08 3.71 7.68
C LEU A 335 -1.81 4.33 9.06
N TRP A 336 -0.97 5.36 9.11
CA TRP A 336 -0.75 6.14 10.34
C TRP A 336 -2.02 6.86 10.77
N HIS A 337 -2.79 7.40 9.82
CA HIS A 337 -4.11 7.96 10.09
C HIS A 337 -5.03 6.92 10.75
N SER A 338 -5.11 5.71 10.20
CA SER A 338 -5.91 4.64 10.79
C SER A 338 -5.48 4.32 12.23
N LYS A 339 -4.18 4.35 12.54
CA LYS A 339 -3.68 4.11 13.91
C LYS A 339 -4.09 5.24 14.88
N VAL A 340 -3.97 6.49 14.45
CA VAL A 340 -4.45 7.65 15.24
C VAL A 340 -5.96 7.57 15.46
N ASP A 341 -6.73 7.29 14.41
CA ASP A 341 -8.19 7.20 14.45
C ASP A 341 -8.67 6.08 15.38
N VAL A 342 -8.06 4.89 15.31
CA VAL A 342 -8.37 3.78 16.22
C VAL A 342 -8.14 4.18 17.68
N TYR A 343 -6.99 4.78 18.02
CA TYR A 343 -6.75 5.23 19.39
C TYR A 343 -7.69 6.34 19.82
N PHE A 344 -8.05 7.25 18.92
CA PHE A 344 -9.02 8.31 19.20
C PHE A 344 -10.41 7.75 19.54
N GLN A 345 -10.88 6.78 18.75
CA GLN A 345 -12.15 6.10 18.97
C GLN A 345 -12.13 5.28 20.27
N LEU A 346 -11.08 4.49 20.52
CA LEU A 346 -10.93 3.70 21.74
C LEU A 346 -10.90 4.57 22.99
N MET A 347 -10.16 5.69 22.95
CA MET A 347 -10.18 6.70 24.01
C MET A 347 -11.61 7.20 24.25
N GLY A 348 -12.32 7.64 23.21
CA GLY A 348 -13.67 8.18 23.34
C GLY A 348 -14.66 7.15 23.88
N THR A 349 -14.60 5.91 23.41
CA THR A 349 -15.45 4.81 23.91
C THR A 349 -15.15 4.50 25.38
N SER A 350 -13.87 4.39 25.78
CA SER A 350 -13.48 4.17 27.18
C SER A 350 -13.94 5.32 28.08
N PHE A 351 -13.78 6.57 27.62
CA PHE A 351 -14.21 7.75 28.37
C PHE A 351 -15.72 7.75 28.60
N ASN A 352 -16.51 7.50 27.55
CA ASN A 352 -17.97 7.44 27.63
C ASN A 352 -18.48 6.29 28.51
N ASN A 353 -17.72 5.20 28.60
CA ASN A 353 -18.03 4.07 29.48
C ASN A 353 -17.61 4.31 30.95
N GLY A 354 -17.01 5.46 31.27
CA GLY A 354 -16.53 5.81 32.61
C GLY A 354 -15.17 5.20 32.98
N ASP A 355 -14.49 4.55 32.04
CA ASP A 355 -13.15 3.97 32.24
C ASP A 355 -12.06 5.01 31.89
N TYR A 356 -11.91 5.99 32.77
CA TYR A 356 -11.01 7.14 32.55
C TYR A 356 -9.53 6.76 32.51
N GLU A 357 -9.10 5.76 33.28
CA GLU A 357 -7.71 5.29 33.25
C GLU A 357 -7.36 4.72 31.87
N LYS A 358 -8.22 3.84 31.34
CA LYS A 358 -8.03 3.26 30.02
C LYS A 358 -8.17 4.29 28.90
N ALA A 359 -9.08 5.26 29.05
CA ALA A 359 -9.20 6.37 28.12
C ALA A 359 -7.89 7.19 28.05
N ASN A 360 -7.31 7.52 29.20
CA ASN A 360 -6.03 8.21 29.28
C ASN A 360 -4.88 7.38 28.70
N GLU A 361 -4.88 6.05 28.90
CA GLU A 361 -3.90 5.15 28.29
C GLU A 361 -3.96 5.22 26.74
N TYR A 362 -5.15 5.12 26.16
CA TYR A 362 -5.33 5.24 24.71
C TYR A 362 -5.00 6.63 24.18
N LEU A 363 -5.30 7.68 24.96
CA LEU A 363 -4.91 9.05 24.65
C LEU A 363 -3.38 9.18 24.52
N LEU A 364 -2.64 8.67 25.50
CA LEU A 364 -1.17 8.70 25.48
C LEU A 364 -0.60 7.85 24.33
N LYS A 365 -1.18 6.68 24.07
CA LYS A 365 -0.80 5.82 22.93
C LYS A 365 -1.02 6.52 21.60
N GLY A 366 -2.17 7.18 21.40
CA GLY A 366 -2.46 7.89 20.15
C GLY A 366 -1.55 9.10 19.92
N LEU A 367 -1.18 9.84 20.98
CA LEU A 367 -0.17 10.90 20.87
C LEU A 367 1.24 10.35 20.61
N ASN A 368 1.59 9.19 21.16
CA ASN A 368 2.88 8.55 20.93
C ASN A 368 3.10 8.10 19.48
N VAL A 369 2.03 7.97 18.68
CA VAL A 369 2.12 7.70 17.23
C VAL A 369 3.01 8.72 16.51
N ILE A 370 3.10 9.97 17.02
CA ILE A 370 4.00 11.01 16.50
C ILE A 370 5.46 10.55 16.60
N ASN A 371 5.87 10.00 17.74
CA ASN A 371 7.24 9.54 17.97
C ASN A 371 7.57 8.32 17.12
N GLU A 372 6.62 7.38 17.00
CA GLU A 372 6.77 6.21 16.14
C GLU A 372 6.94 6.61 14.66
N ALA A 373 6.14 7.57 14.18
CA ALA A 373 6.25 8.09 12.82
C ALA A 373 7.58 8.82 12.58
N LYS A 374 8.06 9.62 13.55
CA LYS A 374 9.39 10.25 13.50
C LYS A 374 10.50 9.19 13.40
N ASP A 375 10.43 8.15 14.21
CA ASP A 375 11.43 7.06 14.21
C ASP A 375 11.49 6.34 12.86
N VAL A 376 10.33 6.14 12.23
CA VAL A 376 10.24 5.59 10.88
C VAL A 376 10.81 6.57 9.84
N ASN A 377 10.48 7.86 9.94
CA ASN A 377 10.96 8.89 9.03
C ASN A 377 12.49 9.10 9.08
N LYS A 378 13.18 8.75 10.17
CA LYS A 378 14.66 8.75 10.23
C LYS A 378 15.32 7.90 9.14
N LYS A 379 14.61 6.89 8.63
CA LYS A 379 15.08 6.01 7.53
C LYS A 379 14.50 6.38 6.17
N ASN A 380 13.57 7.34 6.12
CA ASN A 380 12.87 7.75 4.91
C ASN A 380 13.67 8.86 4.19
N MET A 381 14.04 8.62 2.93
CA MET A 381 14.73 9.62 2.11
C MET A 381 13.85 10.83 1.75
N ASN A 382 12.52 10.68 1.83
CA ASN A 382 11.56 11.75 1.66
C ASN A 382 10.50 11.65 2.78
N PRO A 383 10.83 12.16 3.98
CA PRO A 383 9.98 12.06 5.16
C PRO A 383 8.54 12.51 4.86
N PHE A 384 7.57 11.69 5.25
CA PHE A 384 6.17 12.04 5.08
C PHE A 384 5.71 12.93 6.23
N VAL A 385 4.59 13.61 6.03
CA VAL A 385 3.87 14.32 7.09
C VAL A 385 2.47 13.74 7.25
N PHE A 386 1.88 13.89 8.42
CA PHE A 386 0.49 13.47 8.64
C PHE A 386 -0.50 14.29 7.82
N SER A 387 -1.60 13.64 7.40
CA SER A 387 -2.70 14.28 6.69
C SER A 387 -3.47 15.25 7.59
N GLN A 388 -4.25 16.16 7.00
CA GLN A 388 -5.11 17.08 7.74
C GLN A 388 -5.98 16.36 8.77
N ASN A 389 -6.66 15.27 8.37
CA ASN A 389 -7.55 14.52 9.26
C ASN A 389 -6.79 13.94 10.46
N SER A 390 -5.57 13.42 10.28
CA SER A 390 -4.75 12.95 11.39
C SER A 390 -4.38 14.07 12.35
N VAL A 391 -4.01 15.24 11.80
CA VAL A 391 -3.66 16.42 12.61
C VAL A 391 -4.85 16.94 13.40
N GLU A 392 -6.06 16.92 12.82
CA GLU A 392 -7.30 17.30 13.52
C GLU A 392 -7.58 16.37 14.71
N LEU A 393 -7.40 15.06 14.56
CA LEU A 393 -7.53 14.14 15.69
C LEU A 393 -6.46 14.37 16.75
N LEU A 394 -5.19 14.48 16.34
CA LEU A 394 -4.06 14.66 17.26
C LEU A 394 -4.17 15.96 18.06
N HIS A 395 -4.59 17.08 17.45
CA HIS A 395 -4.72 18.32 18.20
C HIS A 395 -5.85 18.26 19.24
N LYS A 396 -6.90 17.47 18.99
CA LYS A 396 -8.00 17.26 19.94
C LYS A 396 -7.51 16.40 21.10
N MET A 397 -6.76 15.35 20.78
CA MET A 397 -6.09 14.51 21.78
C MET A 397 -5.16 15.36 22.65
N LYS A 398 -4.34 16.23 22.05
CA LYS A 398 -3.46 17.12 22.81
C LYS A 398 -4.26 18.06 23.72
N PHE A 399 -5.31 18.68 23.21
CA PHE A 399 -6.20 19.53 24.01
C PHE A 399 -6.79 18.78 25.22
N LEU A 400 -7.28 17.55 25.01
CA LEU A 400 -7.80 16.69 26.07
C LEU A 400 -6.72 16.34 27.11
N LYS A 401 -5.50 16.02 26.67
CA LYS A 401 -4.37 15.73 27.55
C LYS A 401 -4.05 16.93 28.44
N ASP A 402 -4.00 18.12 27.87
CA ASP A 402 -3.59 19.33 28.58
C ASP A 402 -4.68 19.83 29.53
N ASN A 403 -5.95 19.46 29.29
CA ASN A 403 -7.11 19.86 30.10
C ASN A 403 -7.79 18.69 30.82
N TRP A 404 -7.12 17.54 31.00
CA TRP A 404 -7.74 16.31 31.50
C TRP A 404 -8.45 16.46 32.85
N ASN A 405 -7.91 17.32 33.73
CA ASN A 405 -8.45 17.59 35.06
C ASN A 405 -9.15 18.97 35.16
N ASN A 406 -9.46 19.61 34.03
CA ASN A 406 -10.07 20.93 33.95
C ASN A 406 -11.45 20.84 33.29
N GLU A 407 -12.37 21.74 33.66
CA GLU A 407 -13.70 21.84 33.04
C GLU A 407 -13.62 22.16 31.54
N GLU A 408 -12.53 22.80 31.09
CA GLU A 408 -12.25 23.05 29.67
C GLU A 408 -12.20 21.78 28.81
N ILE A 409 -12.09 20.58 29.40
CA ILE A 409 -12.16 19.32 28.65
C ILE A 409 -13.44 19.18 27.81
N HIS A 410 -14.53 19.81 28.27
CA HIS A 410 -15.83 19.79 27.58
C HIS A 410 -15.85 20.63 26.29
N ASP A 411 -14.89 21.55 26.11
CA ASP A 411 -14.79 22.43 24.94
C ASP A 411 -14.06 21.78 23.74
N VAL A 412 -13.76 20.47 23.80
CA VAL A 412 -12.97 19.77 22.77
C VAL A 412 -13.59 19.87 21.36
N ASN A 413 -14.90 20.02 21.27
CA ASN A 413 -15.60 20.12 19.98
C ASN A 413 -15.53 21.53 19.39
N GLU A 414 -15.36 22.53 20.24
CA GLU A 414 -15.24 23.95 19.94
C GLU A 414 -13.81 24.31 19.52
N VAL A 415 -12.82 23.48 19.88
CA VAL A 415 -11.42 23.63 19.45
C VAL A 415 -11.27 23.22 17.99
N ILE A 416 -11.04 24.20 17.11
CA ILE A 416 -10.82 23.96 15.67
C ILE A 416 -9.33 23.98 15.28
N HIS A 417 -8.47 24.53 16.15
CA HIS A 417 -7.02 24.43 16.03
C HIS A 417 -6.38 24.49 17.42
N TYR A 418 -5.48 23.54 17.71
CA TYR A 418 -4.64 23.55 18.91
C TYR A 418 -3.21 23.17 18.52
N SER A 419 -2.25 24.02 18.88
CA SER A 419 -0.88 23.85 18.38
C SER A 419 -0.10 22.78 19.14
N MET A 420 0.59 21.94 18.38
CA MET A 420 1.44 20.86 18.83
C MET A 420 2.83 21.09 18.26
N PHE A 421 3.73 21.71 19.02
CA PHE A 421 5.07 22.00 18.52
C PHE A 421 5.95 20.75 18.41
N ASP A 422 5.62 19.71 19.17
CA ASP A 422 6.22 18.38 19.06
C ASP A 422 5.74 17.60 17.82
N LEU A 423 4.68 18.04 17.14
CA LEU A 423 4.21 17.45 15.89
C LEU A 423 5.08 17.90 14.70
N ASP A 424 6.30 17.39 14.61
CA ASP A 424 7.26 17.59 13.52
C ASP A 424 7.74 16.22 13.02
N THR A 425 6.88 15.55 12.25
CA THR A 425 7.13 14.16 11.83
C THR A 425 8.26 14.05 10.81
N ASN A 426 8.50 15.08 10.01
CA ASN A 426 9.58 15.13 9.03
C ASN A 426 10.91 15.67 9.59
N MET A 427 10.93 16.15 10.84
CA MET A 427 12.11 16.64 11.55
C MET A 427 12.78 17.82 10.85
N ASP A 428 12.00 18.71 10.24
CA ASP A 428 12.51 19.90 9.54
C ASP A 428 12.62 21.14 10.44
N GLY A 429 12.22 21.02 11.72
CA GLY A 429 12.24 22.10 12.70
C GLY A 429 11.05 23.04 12.61
N ILE A 430 10.06 22.75 11.77
CA ILE A 430 8.79 23.46 11.65
C ILE A 430 7.68 22.46 11.99
N PRO A 431 6.85 22.72 13.03
CA PRO A 431 5.74 21.81 13.33
C PRO A 431 4.81 21.67 12.14
N ASP A 432 4.37 20.44 11.84
CA ASP A 432 3.61 20.05 10.65
C ASP A 432 2.30 20.81 10.44
N GLN A 433 1.77 21.43 11.51
CA GLN A 433 0.58 22.28 11.46
C GLN A 433 0.85 23.65 10.84
N TRP A 434 2.11 24.05 10.72
CA TRP A 434 2.56 25.39 10.40
C TRP A 434 3.49 25.43 9.20
N ARG A 435 3.61 26.61 8.61
CA ARG A 435 4.59 26.96 7.57
C ARG A 435 5.06 28.38 7.78
N ILE A 436 6.24 28.67 7.23
CA ILE A 436 6.87 29.98 7.30
C ILE A 436 6.79 30.64 5.92
N SER A 437 6.38 31.92 5.88
CA SER A 437 6.27 32.68 4.63
C SER A 437 7.61 33.00 3.97
N ASN A 438 8.65 33.23 4.77
CA ASN A 438 10.01 33.44 4.30
C ASN A 438 11.02 32.85 5.30
N THR A 439 11.68 31.76 4.91
CA THR A 439 12.66 31.03 5.73
C THR A 439 14.02 31.71 5.84
N GLU A 440 14.28 32.75 5.04
CA GLU A 440 15.45 33.61 5.18
C GLU A 440 15.27 34.63 6.32
N LEU A 441 14.03 35.06 6.56
CA LEU A 441 13.68 36.07 7.56
C LEU A 441 13.24 35.48 8.90
N LEU A 442 12.67 34.26 8.88
CA LEU A 442 12.20 33.57 10.07
C LEU A 442 12.85 32.19 10.16
N LYS A 443 13.44 31.90 11.32
CA LYS A 443 13.90 30.57 11.69
C LYS A 443 13.14 30.08 12.91
N THR A 444 12.81 28.79 12.92
CA THR A 444 12.16 28.14 14.05
C THR A 444 13.08 27.11 14.68
N THR A 445 12.95 26.93 15.99
CA THR A 445 13.58 25.83 16.71
C THR A 445 12.59 25.29 17.73
N ILE A 446 12.37 23.99 17.68
CA ILE A 446 11.41 23.29 18.54
C ILE A 446 12.13 22.88 19.83
N ASN A 447 11.60 23.30 20.97
CA ASN A 447 11.93 22.76 22.29
C ASN A 447 10.70 22.05 22.88
N GLU A 448 10.88 21.21 23.90
CA GLU A 448 9.80 20.42 24.50
C GLU A 448 8.62 21.27 25.02
N GLU A 449 8.86 22.52 25.42
CA GLU A 449 7.84 23.40 26.00
C GLU A 449 7.44 24.60 25.13
N TYR A 450 8.23 24.94 24.11
CA TYR A 450 8.00 26.16 23.31
C TYR A 450 8.60 26.09 21.91
N LEU A 451 7.96 26.80 20.98
CA LEU A 451 8.51 27.09 19.66
C LEU A 451 9.30 28.40 19.74
N SER A 452 10.63 28.32 19.59
CA SER A 452 11.47 29.49 19.46
C SER A 452 11.43 29.99 18.02
N ILE A 453 11.21 31.29 17.87
CA ILE A 453 11.18 31.98 16.59
C ILE A 453 12.23 33.08 16.63
N GLN A 454 13.10 33.07 15.64
CA GLN A 454 14.08 34.13 15.41
C GLN A 454 13.70 34.91 14.16
N ALA A 455 13.55 36.21 14.29
CA ALA A 455 13.12 37.10 13.22
C ALA A 455 14.22 38.11 12.88
N SER A 456 14.66 38.11 11.61
CA SER A 456 15.55 39.15 11.08
C SER A 456 14.82 40.20 10.23
N GLY A 457 13.49 40.10 10.16
CA GLY A 457 12.61 41.01 9.45
C GLY A 457 11.16 40.55 9.49
N ARG A 458 10.26 41.37 8.95
CA ARG A 458 8.82 41.11 8.96
C ARG A 458 8.45 39.91 8.09
N ALA A 459 7.95 38.86 8.70
CA ALA A 459 7.34 37.73 8.02
C ALA A 459 6.21 37.15 8.90
N TYR A 460 5.65 36.03 8.51
CA TYR A 460 4.55 35.40 9.25
C TYR A 460 4.61 33.87 9.23
N LEU A 461 4.14 33.30 10.34
CA LEU A 461 3.78 31.89 10.46
C LEU A 461 2.35 31.71 9.95
N TYR A 462 2.06 30.63 9.22
CA TYR A 462 0.70 30.36 8.76
C TYR A 462 0.34 28.89 8.81
N THR A 463 -0.95 28.59 9.00
CA THR A 463 -1.40 27.20 9.09
C THR A 463 -1.19 26.46 7.77
N ARG A 464 -0.56 25.27 7.84
CA ARG A 464 -0.37 24.36 6.70
C ARG A 464 -1.71 23.87 6.17
N TYR A 465 -2.58 23.46 7.08
CA TYR A 465 -3.93 23.03 6.81
C TYR A 465 -4.89 24.20 7.03
N PRO A 466 -5.66 24.63 6.01
CA PRO A 466 -6.61 25.71 6.17
C PRO A 466 -7.72 25.36 7.17
N ILE A 467 -8.09 26.34 8.01
CA ILE A 467 -9.10 26.19 9.05
C ILE A 467 -10.48 26.46 8.45
N LYS A 468 -11.46 25.60 8.73
CA LYS A 468 -12.84 25.78 8.28
C LYS A 468 -13.63 26.59 9.31
N PHE A 469 -13.92 27.84 8.96
CA PHE A 469 -14.79 28.72 9.73
C PHE A 469 -16.25 28.58 9.29
N LYS A 470 -17.19 28.93 10.16
CA LYS A 470 -18.62 29.02 9.83
C LYS A 470 -19.09 30.46 9.88
N LYS A 471 -19.82 30.89 8.84
CA LYS A 471 -20.43 32.23 8.78
C LYS A 471 -21.40 32.43 9.93
N GLY A 472 -21.35 33.61 10.54
CA GLY A 472 -22.17 34.00 11.70
C GLY A 472 -21.60 33.57 13.05
N ASN A 473 -20.62 32.67 13.08
CA ASN A 473 -20.01 32.22 14.34
C ASN A 473 -18.88 33.15 14.76
N THR A 474 -18.64 33.21 16.08
CA THR A 474 -17.54 33.98 16.67
C THR A 474 -16.42 33.03 17.05
N TYR A 475 -15.19 33.38 16.74
CA TYR A 475 -14.01 32.59 17.06
C TYR A 475 -13.03 33.41 17.89
N ARG A 476 -12.42 32.78 18.89
CA ARG A 476 -11.36 33.34 19.72
C ARG A 476 -10.02 32.75 19.27
N VAL A 477 -9.11 33.61 18.81
CA VAL A 477 -7.71 33.26 18.55
C VAL A 477 -6.90 33.60 19.78
N GLU A 478 -6.17 32.64 20.33
CA GLU A 478 -5.30 32.82 21.49
C GLU A 478 -3.87 32.45 21.12
N VAL A 479 -2.92 33.33 21.46
CA VAL A 479 -1.47 33.10 21.34
C VAL A 479 -0.84 33.32 22.71
N GLN A 480 -0.29 32.27 23.28
CA GLN A 480 0.41 32.33 24.56
C GLN A 480 1.92 32.38 24.31
N LEU A 481 2.58 33.40 24.83
CA LEU A 481 4.03 33.57 24.76
C LEU A 481 4.67 33.32 26.14
N GLN A 482 5.93 32.89 26.16
CA GLN A 482 6.70 32.80 27.41
C GLN A 482 7.04 34.20 27.95
N ASN A 483 7.40 35.12 27.05
CA ASN A 483 7.72 36.51 27.38
C ASN A 483 6.74 37.43 26.64
N PRO A 484 6.15 38.44 27.31
CA PRO A 484 5.27 39.40 26.66
C PRO A 484 6.06 40.31 25.72
N VAL A 485 5.39 40.74 24.66
CA VAL A 485 5.90 41.56 23.56
C VAL A 485 4.98 42.75 23.32
N GLU A 486 5.49 43.84 22.75
CA GLU A 486 4.70 45.05 22.54
C GLU A 486 3.64 44.87 21.45
N TYR A 487 3.94 44.11 20.40
CA TYR A 487 3.06 43.98 19.24
C TYR A 487 3.08 42.59 18.62
N ILE A 488 1.90 42.01 18.45
CA ILE A 488 1.67 40.82 17.65
C ILE A 488 0.35 40.98 16.91
N SER A 489 0.32 40.53 15.66
CA SER A 489 -0.85 40.72 14.80
C SER A 489 -1.15 39.47 13.99
N TYR A 490 -2.41 39.34 13.59
CA TYR A 490 -2.89 38.20 12.83
C TYR A 490 -3.70 38.65 11.61
N HIS A 491 -3.85 37.73 10.66
CA HIS A 491 -4.69 37.91 9.50
C HIS A 491 -5.21 36.56 9.01
N ILE A 492 -6.50 36.51 8.70
CA ILE A 492 -7.17 35.36 8.12
C ILE A 492 -7.77 35.81 6.78
N PRO A 493 -7.04 35.61 5.65
CA PRO A 493 -7.52 36.05 4.34
C PRO A 493 -8.91 35.51 4.04
N GLY A 494 -9.83 36.39 3.63
CA GLY A 494 -11.24 36.06 3.35
C GLY A 494 -12.16 36.08 4.57
N VAL A 495 -11.63 36.20 5.79
CA VAL A 495 -12.44 36.35 7.01
C VAL A 495 -12.17 37.71 7.66
N SER A 496 -10.91 38.01 7.99
CA SER A 496 -10.53 39.32 8.52
C SER A 496 -10.32 40.32 7.38
N PRO A 497 -10.79 41.58 7.50
CA PRO A 497 -10.70 42.58 6.43
C PRO A 497 -9.28 43.11 6.20
N LYS A 498 -8.42 43.03 7.22
CA LYS A 498 -7.03 43.50 7.22
C LYS A 498 -6.24 42.79 8.32
N VAL A 499 -4.95 43.05 8.40
CA VAL A 499 -4.12 42.65 9.54
C VAL A 499 -4.63 43.36 10.80
N LEU A 500 -4.92 42.60 11.85
CA LEU A 500 -5.47 43.07 13.12
C LEU A 500 -4.51 42.73 14.28
N PRO A 501 -4.38 43.58 15.30
CA PRO A 501 -3.58 43.27 16.48
C PRO A 501 -4.26 42.21 17.35
N LEU A 502 -3.47 41.47 18.13
CA LEU A 502 -3.96 40.69 19.27
C LEU A 502 -3.76 41.50 20.56
N THR A 503 -4.76 41.51 21.44
CA THR A 503 -4.73 42.24 22.72
C THR A 503 -4.31 41.33 23.87
N LEU A 504 -3.49 41.83 24.80
CA LEU A 504 -3.05 41.05 25.96
C LEU A 504 -4.17 40.97 27.00
N GLU A 505 -4.66 39.77 27.27
CA GLU A 505 -5.68 39.42 28.28
C GLU A 505 -5.21 38.20 29.07
N ASP A 506 -5.15 38.30 30.41
CA ASP A 506 -4.76 37.21 31.32
C ASP A 506 -3.45 36.48 30.93
N GLY A 507 -2.47 37.22 30.41
CA GLY A 507 -1.18 36.69 29.98
C GLY A 507 -1.19 35.97 28.63
N LYS A 508 -2.29 36.06 27.87
CA LYS A 508 -2.44 35.55 26.49
C LYS A 508 -2.75 36.70 25.53
N TYR A 509 -2.27 36.60 24.29
CA TYR A 509 -2.65 37.51 23.22
C TYR A 509 -3.90 36.98 22.53
N VAL A 510 -4.98 37.75 22.58
CA VAL A 510 -6.32 37.31 22.20
C VAL A 510 -6.86 38.20 21.09
N ALA A 511 -7.65 37.62 20.18
CA ALA A 511 -8.59 38.36 19.37
C ALA A 511 -9.88 37.54 19.19
N GLU A 512 -11.01 38.23 19.24
CA GLU A 512 -12.31 37.69 18.87
C GLU A 512 -12.70 38.17 17.47
N LEU A 513 -13.22 37.24 16.66
CA LEU A 513 -13.55 37.49 15.27
C LEU A 513 -14.92 36.90 14.95
N VAL A 514 -15.83 37.75 14.45
CA VAL A 514 -17.10 37.32 13.86
C VAL A 514 -16.89 37.07 12.37
N VAL A 515 -17.32 35.91 11.88
CA VAL A 515 -17.21 35.55 10.46
C VAL A 515 -18.40 36.14 9.71
N GLU A 516 -18.24 37.36 9.17
CA GLU A 516 -19.32 38.09 8.50
C GLU A 516 -19.60 37.57 7.07
N ASN A 517 -18.55 37.25 6.33
CA ASN A 517 -18.62 36.80 4.94
C ASN A 517 -18.57 35.28 4.83
N ASP A 518 -19.01 34.74 3.69
CA ASP A 518 -18.89 33.31 3.41
C ASP A 518 -17.39 32.94 3.34
N PRO A 519 -16.91 32.07 4.25
CA PRO A 519 -15.52 31.63 4.26
C PRO A 519 -15.23 30.78 3.03
N SER A 520 -13.93 30.56 2.74
CA SER A 520 -13.55 29.76 1.58
C SER A 520 -14.00 28.31 1.77
N GLU A 521 -14.54 27.68 0.72
CA GLU A 521 -14.92 26.25 0.76
C GLU A 521 -13.74 25.34 1.15
N ASN A 522 -12.53 25.73 0.78
CA ASN A 522 -11.29 25.01 1.10
C ASN A 522 -10.68 25.40 2.46
N GLY A 523 -11.35 26.26 3.24
CA GLY A 523 -10.87 26.82 4.49
C GLY A 523 -9.96 28.04 4.32
N ASN A 524 -9.64 28.69 5.43
CA ASN A 524 -8.87 29.93 5.47
C ASN A 524 -7.58 29.74 6.29
N GLN A 525 -6.49 30.36 5.84
CA GLN A 525 -5.21 30.28 6.56
C GLN A 525 -5.18 31.30 7.69
N LEU A 526 -4.88 30.85 8.90
CA LEU A 526 -4.50 31.77 9.97
C LEU A 526 -3.03 32.16 9.76
N ARG A 527 -2.75 33.46 9.71
CA ARG A 527 -1.40 34.04 9.61
C ARG A 527 -1.12 34.85 10.87
N ILE A 528 0.02 34.61 11.49
CA ILE A 528 0.53 35.36 12.65
C ILE A 528 1.80 36.06 12.21
N TYR A 529 1.78 37.39 12.19
CA TYR A 529 2.92 38.21 11.79
C TYR A 529 3.88 38.37 12.96
N ILE A 530 5.16 38.23 12.62
CA ILE A 530 6.28 38.17 13.55
C ILE A 530 7.37 39.12 13.03
N GLU A 531 7.81 40.00 13.92
CA GLU A 531 8.83 41.01 13.64
C GLU A 531 10.02 40.93 14.61
N ASP A 532 9.83 40.30 15.79
CA ASP A 532 10.84 40.11 16.82
C ASP A 532 10.97 38.64 17.22
N ASP A 533 12.01 38.33 18.00
CA ASP A 533 12.27 36.99 18.52
C ASP A 533 11.24 36.61 19.59
N PHE A 534 10.56 35.47 19.40
CA PHE A 534 9.49 35.01 20.27
C PHE A 534 9.69 33.58 20.75
N LEU A 535 9.15 33.30 21.93
CA LEU A 535 8.99 31.95 22.45
C LEU A 535 7.50 31.68 22.61
N ILE A 536 6.92 30.92 21.69
CA ILE A 536 5.50 30.60 21.69
C ILE A 536 5.28 29.34 22.52
N LYS A 537 4.35 29.40 23.49
CA LYS A 537 3.90 28.25 24.29
C LYS A 537 2.73 27.53 23.67
N ASN A 538 1.76 28.28 23.17
CA ASN A 538 0.55 27.71 22.59
C ASN A 538 -0.08 28.69 21.61
N ILE A 539 -0.72 28.15 20.57
CA ILE A 539 -1.64 28.89 19.70
C ILE A 539 -2.89 28.04 19.54
N SER A 540 -4.04 28.60 19.86
CA SER A 540 -5.33 27.92 19.72
C SER A 540 -6.38 28.80 19.06
N VAL A 541 -7.31 28.17 18.36
CA VAL A 541 -8.51 28.81 17.83
C VAL A 541 -9.72 28.01 18.34
N LYS A 542 -10.61 28.69 19.06
CA LYS A 542 -11.83 28.12 19.64
C LYS A 542 -13.06 28.82 19.08
N GLU A 543 -14.10 28.07 18.79
CA GLU A 543 -15.45 28.59 18.51
C GLU A 543 -16.09 29.05 19.84
N LEU A 544 -16.59 30.28 19.89
CA LEU A 544 -17.35 30.76 21.04
C LEU A 544 -18.82 30.42 20.83
N ASN A 545 -19.35 29.54 21.69
CA ASN A 545 -20.77 29.22 21.69
C ASN A 545 -21.59 30.46 22.10
N THR A 546 -22.28 31.08 21.15
CA THR A 546 -23.23 32.18 21.39
C THR A 546 -24.52 31.74 22.11
N ASN A 547 -24.65 30.46 22.48
CA ASN A 547 -25.86 29.89 23.10
C ASN A 547 -25.81 29.76 24.63
N ASN A 548 -24.79 30.29 25.32
CA ASN A 548 -24.82 30.45 26.77
C ASN A 548 -25.01 31.92 27.15
N LYS A 549 -26.26 32.39 27.01
CA LYS A 549 -26.80 33.53 27.76
C LYS A 549 -28.15 33.18 28.33
#